data_AF-M8CAE2-F1
#
_entry.id   AF-M8CAE2-F1
#
_cell.length_a   1.000
_cell.length_b   1.000
_cell.length_c   1.000
_cell.angle_alpha   90.00
_cell.angle_beta   90.00
_cell.angle_gamma   90.00
#
_symmetry.space_group_name_H-M   'P 1'
#
loop_
_entity.id
_entity.type
_entity.pdbx_description
1 polymer ?
#
loop_
_entity_poly.entity_id
_entity_poly.type
_entity_poly.pdbx_seq_one_letter_code
_entity_poly.pdbx_strand_id
1 'polypeptide(L)'
;MAVLSSAKRALPWGRTSAGGVIGGLRALLGTDGGGGRSLLPSRWKSSQPQLDPVDRSDEEGGGDIDWDNLGFGLTPTDYMYVMRCTQEEGGFSRGELARYGNIELSPSSGVLNYGQGLFEGLKAYRRADGPGYTLFRPEENARRMQHGAGRMCMPSPSVEQFVHAVKQTVLANKRWVPPQGKGALYLRPLLIGSGAILGLAPAPEYTFMIYAAPVGTYFKEGMAAINLLVEEEIHRAMPGGTGGVKTISNYAPVLKAQMDARSKGFADVLYLDSVHKRYVEEASSCNLFVVKGGAVATPATAGTILPGVTRRSIIELARDSGYQVEERLVSIDDLISADEVFCTGTAVGVTPVSTITYQGTRYEFRTGEDTLSKKLYTTLTSIQMGLAEDKKGWTVAVD
;
A
#
# COMPACT_ATOMS: atom_id res chain seq x y z
N MET A 1 64.94 15.43 10.85
CA MET A 1 63.67 15.05 11.50
C MET A 1 62.91 14.15 10.55
N ALA A 2 63.03 12.83 10.73
CA ALA A 2 62.23 11.81 10.06
C ALA A 2 62.42 10.51 10.84
N VAL A 3 61.34 9.82 11.21
CA VAL A 3 61.41 8.41 11.62
C VAL A 3 60.27 7.65 10.96
N LEU A 4 60.68 6.56 10.31
CA LEU A 4 59.92 5.55 9.58
C LEU A 4 59.14 4.62 10.51
N SER A 5 58.14 3.93 9.96
CA SER A 5 57.65 2.67 10.51
C SER A 5 57.15 1.76 9.39
N SER A 6 57.68 0.54 9.35
CA SER A 6 57.35 -0.51 8.39
C SER A 6 56.92 -1.80 9.11
N ALA A 7 55.71 -2.26 8.75
CA ALA A 7 55.32 -3.63 8.37
C ALA A 7 55.51 -4.87 9.29
N LYS A 8 54.37 -5.58 9.42
CA LYS A 8 54.11 -7.05 9.30
C LYS A 8 54.43 -8.02 10.47
N ARG A 9 53.41 -8.73 10.98
CA ARG A 9 53.06 -10.17 10.79
C ARG A 9 52.09 -10.70 11.87
N ALA A 10 51.52 -11.90 11.63
CA ALA A 10 50.32 -12.48 12.23
C ALA A 10 50.55 -13.64 13.24
N LEU A 11 49.49 -13.93 14.03
CA LEU A 11 49.10 -15.16 14.80
C LEU A 11 49.99 -15.58 16.00
N PRO A 12 49.54 -16.43 16.98
CA PRO A 12 48.42 -17.40 16.97
C PRO A 12 47.57 -17.57 18.27
N TRP A 13 46.64 -18.55 18.21
CA TRP A 13 45.79 -19.12 19.28
C TRP A 13 46.55 -19.90 20.38
N GLY A 14 45.93 -20.03 21.57
CA GLY A 14 46.30 -21.02 22.60
C GLY A 14 45.11 -21.43 23.49
N ARG A 15 44.90 -22.74 23.63
CA ARG A 15 44.06 -23.41 24.65
C ARG A 15 44.92 -23.76 25.88
N THR A 16 44.35 -23.73 27.09
CA THR A 16 44.74 -24.59 28.23
C THR A 16 43.56 -24.80 29.19
N SER A 17 43.69 -25.83 30.03
CA SER A 17 42.65 -26.64 30.65
C SER A 17 42.71 -26.69 32.19
N ALA A 18 41.57 -27.00 32.82
CA ALA A 18 41.32 -27.88 33.99
C ALA A 18 41.72 -27.49 35.45
N GLY A 19 40.78 -27.79 36.37
CA GLY A 19 40.92 -27.99 37.84
C GLY A 19 40.56 -26.75 38.69
N GLY A 20 39.64 -26.71 39.66
CA GLY A 20 38.88 -27.69 40.44
C GLY A 20 39.12 -27.46 41.94
N VAL A 21 38.10 -27.08 42.74
CA VAL A 21 37.89 -27.22 44.23
C VAL A 21 36.48 -26.60 44.53
N ILE A 22 35.40 -27.31 44.86
CA ILE A 22 34.90 -27.95 46.11
C ILE A 22 34.49 -26.99 47.26
N GLY A 23 33.24 -27.13 47.70
CA GLY A 23 32.68 -26.66 49.00
C GLY A 23 31.20 -26.31 48.88
N GLY A 24 30.24 -27.22 49.09
CA GLY A 24 29.55 -27.50 50.38
C GLY A 24 28.29 -26.62 50.49
N LEU A 25 27.05 -27.10 50.67
CA LEU A 25 26.55 -28.05 51.65
C LEU A 25 25.14 -28.58 51.27
N ARG A 26 24.93 -29.88 51.53
CA ARG A 26 23.67 -30.63 51.79
C ARG A 26 22.82 -29.95 52.88
N ALA A 27 21.53 -30.23 53.16
CA ALA A 27 20.51 -31.19 52.72
C ALA A 27 19.18 -30.80 53.42
N LEU A 28 18.04 -31.32 52.96
CA LEU A 28 17.07 -32.01 53.81
C LEU A 28 16.04 -32.75 52.94
N LEU A 29 16.14 -34.08 52.96
CA LEU A 29 15.11 -35.01 52.50
C LEU A 29 14.16 -35.28 53.68
N GLY A 30 12.86 -35.37 53.37
CA GLY A 30 11.84 -35.99 54.21
C GLY A 30 10.97 -36.86 53.30
N THR A 31 10.75 -38.09 53.72
CA THR A 31 10.36 -39.27 52.93
C THR A 31 8.85 -39.56 52.93
N ASP A 32 8.47 -40.34 51.91
CA ASP A 32 7.39 -41.34 51.82
C ASP A 32 5.90 -40.96 51.75
N GLY A 33 5.26 -41.52 50.70
CA GLY A 33 4.04 -42.31 50.90
C GLY A 33 2.76 -41.90 50.18
N GLY A 34 2.59 -42.35 48.92
CA GLY A 34 1.34 -42.94 48.41
C GLY A 34 0.13 -42.03 48.07
N GLY A 35 -0.48 -42.30 46.92
CA GLY A 35 -1.88 -41.91 46.63
C GLY A 35 -2.02 -40.99 45.43
N GLY A 36 -2.48 -41.56 44.30
CA GLY A 36 -2.67 -40.81 43.07
C GLY A 36 -3.71 -39.70 43.14
N ARG A 37 -3.47 -38.65 42.36
CA ARG A 37 -4.45 -37.99 41.49
C ARG A 37 -3.71 -36.93 40.67
N SER A 38 -3.71 -37.13 39.36
CA SER A 38 -3.38 -36.11 38.37
C SER A 38 -4.30 -34.91 38.58
N LEU A 39 -3.72 -33.75 38.91
CA LEU A 39 -4.40 -32.46 38.91
C LEU A 39 -3.90 -31.66 37.70
N LEU A 40 -4.43 -32.03 36.52
CA LEU A 40 -4.44 -31.17 35.35
C LEU A 40 -5.91 -30.94 34.96
N PRO A 41 -6.43 -29.71 34.99
CA PRO A 41 -7.76 -29.43 34.48
C PRO A 41 -7.76 -29.60 32.97
N SER A 42 -8.48 -30.62 32.50
CA SER A 42 -8.90 -30.75 31.11
C SER A 42 -10.00 -29.72 30.83
N ARG A 43 -9.72 -28.72 29.99
CA ARG A 43 -10.68 -28.04 29.10
C ARG A 43 -10.04 -26.84 28.41
N TRP A 44 -9.46 -27.07 27.24
CA TRP A 44 -9.48 -26.12 26.14
C TRP A 44 -10.10 -26.86 24.95
N LYS A 45 -11.43 -26.94 24.95
CA LYS A 45 -12.17 -27.21 23.71
C LYS A 45 -12.19 -25.88 22.97
N SER A 46 -11.62 -25.87 21.78
CA SER A 46 -11.75 -24.80 20.80
C SER A 46 -13.23 -24.40 20.66
N SER A 47 -13.60 -23.23 21.17
CA SER A 47 -14.86 -22.60 20.82
C SER A 47 -14.59 -21.82 19.55
N GLN A 48 -14.96 -22.43 18.41
CA GLN A 48 -15.27 -21.60 17.24
C GLN A 48 -16.45 -20.71 17.64
N PRO A 49 -16.41 -19.39 17.41
CA PRO A 49 -17.58 -18.56 17.60
C PRO A 49 -18.66 -19.07 16.64
N GLN A 50 -19.74 -19.58 17.21
CA GLN A 50 -20.95 -19.91 16.48
C GLN A 50 -21.57 -18.57 16.07
N LEU A 51 -21.44 -18.21 14.80
CA LEU A 51 -22.10 -17.04 14.23
C LEU A 51 -23.61 -17.20 14.43
N ASP A 52 -24.22 -16.25 15.13
CA ASP A 52 -25.67 -16.22 15.28
C ASP A 52 -26.34 -16.17 13.89
N PRO A 53 -27.47 -16.87 13.68
CA PRO A 53 -28.22 -16.74 12.44
C PRO A 53 -28.81 -15.32 12.38
N VAL A 54 -28.25 -14.49 11.49
CA VAL A 54 -28.68 -13.10 11.31
C VAL A 54 -30.01 -13.05 10.55
N ASP A 55 -30.89 -12.22 11.07
CA ASP A 55 -32.18 -11.81 10.51
C ASP A 55 -32.04 -11.43 9.02
N ARG A 56 -32.91 -11.96 8.17
CA ARG A 56 -32.90 -11.74 6.71
C ARG A 56 -33.58 -10.42 6.32
N SER A 57 -33.86 -9.54 7.27
CA SER A 57 -34.68 -8.34 7.06
C SER A 57 -33.99 -7.19 6.29
N ASP A 58 -32.68 -7.24 6.06
CA ASP A 58 -31.95 -6.11 5.46
C ASP A 58 -31.76 -6.19 3.94
N GLU A 59 -32.36 -7.18 3.25
CA GLU A 59 -32.32 -7.23 1.78
C GLU A 59 -33.13 -6.11 1.10
N GLU A 60 -33.93 -5.34 1.84
CA GLU A 60 -34.79 -4.27 1.31
C GLU A 60 -34.48 -2.86 1.85
N GLY A 61 -33.32 -2.65 2.48
CA GLY A 61 -32.89 -1.32 2.99
C GLY A 61 -32.18 -0.44 1.95
N GLY A 62 -32.55 -0.55 0.67
CA GLY A 62 -31.87 0.15 -0.43
C GLY A 62 -32.39 1.57 -0.66
N GLY A 63 -31.91 2.54 0.14
CA GLY A 63 -31.97 3.94 -0.29
C GLY A 63 -31.25 4.11 -1.62
N ASP A 64 -31.82 4.89 -2.55
CA ASP A 64 -31.22 5.12 -3.86
C ASP A 64 -29.83 5.77 -3.69
N ILE A 65 -28.79 5.17 -4.31
CA ILE A 65 -27.41 5.66 -4.17
C ILE A 65 -27.25 6.87 -5.08
N ASP A 66 -26.91 8.03 -4.50
CA ASP A 66 -26.56 9.22 -5.28
C ASP A 66 -25.18 9.07 -5.93
N TRP A 67 -25.16 8.43 -7.09
CA TRP A 67 -23.96 8.16 -7.87
C TRP A 67 -23.22 9.43 -8.32
N ASP A 68 -23.92 10.56 -8.45
CA ASP A 68 -23.36 11.83 -8.91
C ASP A 68 -22.62 12.59 -7.79
N ASN A 69 -22.91 12.25 -6.52
CA ASN A 69 -22.31 12.88 -5.36
C ASN A 69 -21.36 12.00 -4.55
N LEU A 70 -20.86 10.91 -5.13
CA LEU A 70 -19.84 10.09 -4.51
C LEU A 70 -18.49 10.83 -4.37
N GLY A 71 -18.03 10.96 -3.13
CA GLY A 71 -16.67 11.39 -2.80
C GLY A 71 -15.67 10.22 -2.73
N PHE A 72 -14.44 10.53 -2.30
CA PHE A 72 -13.47 9.51 -1.87
C PHE A 72 -13.61 9.28 -0.36
N GLY A 73 -14.76 8.75 0.05
CA GLY A 73 -15.13 8.52 1.44
C GLY A 73 -15.46 7.06 1.72
N LEU A 74 -15.48 6.69 3.00
CA LEU A 74 -15.93 5.37 3.41
C LEU A 74 -17.46 5.33 3.38
N THR A 75 -17.99 4.59 2.41
CA THR A 75 -19.38 4.11 2.43
C THR A 75 -19.31 2.60 2.68
N PRO A 76 -19.74 2.13 3.86
CA PRO A 76 -19.77 0.69 4.16
C PRO A 76 -20.54 -0.07 3.09
N THR A 77 -19.91 -1.11 2.53
CA THR A 77 -20.57 -2.06 1.63
C THR A 77 -21.04 -3.28 2.41
N ASP A 78 -21.65 -4.27 1.76
CA ASP A 78 -22.32 -5.38 2.46
C ASP A 78 -21.36 -6.41 3.04
N TYR A 79 -20.28 -6.66 2.30
CA TYR A 79 -19.36 -7.74 2.55
C TYR A 79 -17.92 -7.27 2.51
N MET A 80 -17.11 -7.88 3.35
CA MET A 80 -15.65 -7.90 3.26
C MET A 80 -15.18 -9.33 3.03
N TYR A 81 -13.96 -9.50 2.53
CA TYR A 81 -13.32 -10.81 2.41
C TYR A 81 -12.21 -10.93 3.44
N VAL A 82 -12.05 -12.08 4.09
CA VAL A 82 -11.06 -12.30 5.15
C VAL A 82 -10.32 -13.64 4.95
N MET A 83 -9.01 -13.62 5.17
CA MET A 83 -8.13 -14.80 5.26
C MET A 83 -7.21 -14.63 6.46
N ARG A 84 -6.86 -15.75 7.10
CA ARG A 84 -5.94 -15.76 8.24
C ARG A 84 -4.76 -16.65 7.96
N CYS A 85 -3.64 -16.36 8.62
CA CYS A 85 -2.44 -17.17 8.58
C CYS A 85 -1.83 -17.17 9.97
N THR A 86 -1.53 -18.37 10.50
CA THR A 86 -0.70 -18.54 11.69
C THR A 86 0.69 -19.01 11.25
N GLN A 87 1.73 -18.70 12.04
CA GLN A 87 3.07 -19.22 11.75
C GLN A 87 3.13 -20.75 11.72
N GLU A 88 2.28 -21.43 12.51
CA GLU A 88 2.23 -22.89 12.57
C GLU A 88 1.67 -23.51 11.28
N GLU A 89 0.71 -22.86 10.63
CA GLU A 89 0.04 -23.36 9.41
C GLU A 89 0.86 -23.14 8.14
N GLY A 90 1.89 -22.27 8.17
CA GLY A 90 2.81 -22.06 7.05
C GLY A 90 2.20 -21.39 5.80
N GLY A 91 0.96 -20.91 5.87
CA GLY A 91 0.28 -20.27 4.75
C GLY A 91 -1.07 -19.65 5.12
N PHE A 92 -1.69 -18.96 4.17
CA PHE A 92 -3.05 -18.41 4.36
C PHE A 92 -4.11 -19.50 4.17
N SER A 93 -5.06 -19.53 5.10
CA SER A 93 -6.23 -20.39 5.07
C SER A 93 -7.13 -20.11 3.85
N ARG A 94 -8.12 -20.97 3.63
CA ARG A 94 -9.22 -20.64 2.71
C ARG A 94 -9.95 -19.42 3.26
N GLY A 95 -10.07 -18.37 2.46
CA GLY A 95 -10.79 -17.18 2.86
C GLY A 95 -12.30 -17.31 2.78
N GLU A 96 -12.99 -16.36 3.39
CA GLU A 96 -14.43 -16.29 3.47
C GLU A 96 -14.94 -14.86 3.26
N LEU A 97 -16.20 -14.76 2.79
CA LEU A 97 -16.94 -13.51 2.80
C LEU A 97 -17.60 -13.35 4.17
N ALA A 98 -17.38 -12.21 4.80
CA ALA A 98 -18.02 -11.80 6.04
C ALA A 98 -18.83 -10.54 5.80
N ARG A 99 -19.87 -10.29 6.61
CA ARG A 99 -20.54 -8.98 6.60
C ARG A 99 -19.53 -7.89 6.94
N TYR A 100 -19.64 -6.73 6.29
CA TYR A 100 -18.82 -5.58 6.65
C TYR A 100 -19.07 -5.22 8.12
N GLY A 101 -17.98 -5.00 8.86
CA GLY A 101 -18.07 -4.64 10.27
C GLY A 101 -16.70 -4.33 10.86
N ASN A 102 -16.71 -3.90 12.13
CA ASN A 102 -15.49 -3.72 12.89
C ASN A 102 -14.76 -5.05 13.07
N ILE A 103 -13.43 -4.98 13.13
CA ILE A 103 -12.59 -6.14 13.43
C ILE A 103 -12.18 -6.12 14.91
N GLU A 104 -12.13 -7.30 15.52
CA GLU A 104 -11.58 -7.48 16.87
C GLU A 104 -10.08 -7.72 16.78
N LEU A 105 -9.31 -6.96 17.58
CA LEU A 105 -7.85 -7.09 17.68
C LEU A 105 -7.45 -7.05 19.15
N SER A 106 -6.47 -7.88 19.52
CA SER A 106 -5.79 -7.74 20.81
C SER A 106 -5.14 -6.34 20.88
N PRO A 107 -5.19 -5.63 22.01
CA PRO A 107 -4.41 -4.40 22.20
C PRO A 107 -2.90 -4.61 21.99
N SER A 108 -2.39 -5.82 22.19
CA SER A 108 -0.99 -6.20 21.95
C SER A 108 -0.71 -6.65 20.52
N SER A 109 -1.62 -6.44 19.57
CA SER A 109 -1.38 -6.81 18.16
C SER A 109 -0.18 -6.03 17.59
N GLY A 110 0.67 -6.71 16.82
CA GLY A 110 1.86 -6.10 16.23
C GLY A 110 1.56 -4.89 15.33
N VAL A 111 0.43 -4.91 14.62
CA VAL A 111 -0.03 -3.78 13.80
C VAL A 111 -0.30 -2.51 14.62
N LEU A 112 -0.85 -2.64 15.84
CA LEU A 112 -1.25 -1.50 16.68
C LEU A 112 -0.04 -0.84 17.36
N ASN A 113 0.99 -1.63 17.68
CA ASN A 113 2.11 -1.17 18.51
C ASN A 113 3.37 -0.85 17.68
N TYR A 114 3.61 -1.59 16.60
CA TYR A 114 4.86 -1.50 15.83
C TYR A 114 4.64 -1.27 14.33
N GLY A 115 3.39 -1.04 13.90
CA GLY A 115 3.07 -0.69 12.52
C GLY A 115 3.33 -1.79 11.50
N GLN A 116 3.35 -3.07 11.91
CA GLN A 116 3.54 -4.21 11.00
C GLN A 116 2.27 -4.45 10.16
N GLY A 117 2.08 -3.63 9.13
CA GLY A 117 0.92 -3.72 8.24
C GLY A 117 1.17 -3.11 6.86
N LEU A 118 0.49 -3.69 5.86
CA LEU A 118 0.50 -3.26 4.47
C LEU A 118 -0.92 -3.02 3.99
N PHE A 119 -1.06 -2.24 2.92
CA PHE A 119 -2.32 -2.13 2.22
C PHE A 119 -2.12 -1.99 0.72
N GLU A 120 -3.18 -2.28 -0.02
CA GLU A 120 -3.26 -2.07 -1.46
C GLU A 120 -4.45 -1.19 -1.85
N GLY A 121 -4.46 -0.75 -3.10
CA GLY A 121 -5.56 0.04 -3.63
C GLY A 121 -5.75 -0.24 -5.10
N LEU A 122 -6.94 -0.74 -5.45
CA LEU A 122 -7.36 -1.04 -6.81
C LEU A 122 -8.84 -0.74 -6.99
N LYS A 123 -9.29 -0.74 -8.25
CA LYS A 123 -10.65 -0.37 -8.63
C LYS A 123 -11.27 -1.47 -9.47
N ALA A 124 -12.55 -1.71 -9.26
CA ALA A 124 -13.40 -2.46 -10.17
C ALA A 124 -14.37 -1.51 -10.89
N TYR A 125 -14.52 -1.73 -12.18
CA TYR A 125 -15.38 -0.94 -13.06
C TYR A 125 -16.47 -1.83 -13.66
N ARG A 126 -17.63 -1.25 -13.93
CA ARG A 126 -18.69 -1.90 -14.71
C ARG A 126 -18.27 -1.93 -16.18
N ARG A 127 -18.35 -3.10 -16.81
CA ARG A 127 -18.01 -3.27 -18.24
C ARG A 127 -18.97 -2.50 -19.14
N ALA A 128 -18.46 -2.02 -20.27
CA ALA A 128 -19.25 -1.31 -21.28
C ALA A 128 -19.97 -2.27 -22.23
N ASP A 129 -19.36 -3.43 -22.47
CA ASP A 129 -19.66 -4.37 -23.54
C ASP A 129 -20.57 -5.54 -23.10
N GLY A 130 -21.16 -5.48 -21.91
CA GLY A 130 -22.09 -6.50 -21.43
C GLY A 130 -22.20 -6.55 -19.90
N PRO A 131 -22.91 -7.56 -19.37
CA PRO A 131 -22.94 -7.80 -17.93
C PRO A 131 -21.53 -8.17 -17.43
N GLY A 132 -21.17 -7.69 -16.24
CA GLY A 132 -19.92 -8.04 -15.57
C GLY A 132 -19.07 -6.84 -15.17
N TYR A 133 -17.91 -7.13 -14.61
CA TYR A 133 -16.99 -6.14 -14.07
C TYR A 133 -15.57 -6.39 -14.55
N THR A 134 -14.73 -5.36 -14.51
CA THR A 134 -13.32 -5.44 -14.87
C THR A 134 -12.45 -4.86 -13.77
N LEU A 135 -11.30 -5.51 -13.56
CA LEU A 135 -10.23 -5.09 -12.67
C LEU A 135 -9.05 -4.61 -13.52
N PHE A 136 -8.30 -3.63 -13.01
CA PHE A 136 -7.10 -3.15 -13.68
C PHE A 136 -5.83 -3.61 -12.95
N ARG A 137 -5.05 -4.47 -13.62
CA ARG A 137 -3.75 -5.03 -13.19
C ARG A 137 -3.74 -5.56 -11.74
N PRO A 138 -4.76 -6.33 -11.28
CA PRO A 138 -4.81 -6.77 -9.89
C PRO A 138 -3.60 -7.64 -9.47
N GLU A 139 -2.97 -8.34 -10.42
CA GLU A 139 -1.74 -9.11 -10.21
C GLU A 139 -0.56 -8.23 -9.81
N GLU A 140 -0.49 -7.00 -10.33
CA GLU A 140 0.57 -6.04 -9.97
C GLU A 140 0.39 -5.52 -8.55
N ASN A 141 -0.86 -5.30 -8.11
CA ASN A 141 -1.16 -5.00 -6.72
C ASN A 141 -0.76 -6.17 -5.80
N ALA A 142 -1.07 -7.41 -6.20
CA ALA A 142 -0.69 -8.60 -5.46
C ALA A 142 0.84 -8.73 -5.31
N ARG A 143 1.59 -8.61 -6.42
CA ARG A 143 3.06 -8.66 -6.43
C ARG A 143 3.68 -7.56 -5.56
N ARG A 144 3.11 -6.35 -5.59
CA ARG A 144 3.59 -5.25 -4.74
C ARG A 144 3.34 -5.52 -3.26
N MET A 145 2.19 -6.09 -2.90
CA MET A 145 1.94 -6.55 -1.53
C MET A 145 2.92 -7.65 -1.11
N GLN A 146 3.20 -8.64 -1.97
CA GLN A 146 4.18 -9.70 -1.69
C GLN A 146 5.59 -9.14 -1.45
N HIS A 147 6.04 -8.20 -2.29
CA HIS A 147 7.32 -7.52 -2.09
C HIS A 147 7.35 -6.77 -0.75
N GLY A 148 6.27 -6.04 -0.43
CA GLY A 148 6.14 -5.36 0.85
C GLY A 148 6.14 -6.32 2.04
N ALA A 149 5.49 -7.49 1.90
CA ALA A 149 5.40 -8.49 2.95
C ALA A 149 6.77 -9.06 3.27
N GLY A 150 7.58 -9.33 2.24
CA GLY A 150 8.99 -9.69 2.42
C GLY A 150 9.77 -8.62 3.20
N ARG A 151 9.60 -7.33 2.86
CA ARG A 151 10.28 -6.23 3.56
C ARG A 151 9.83 -6.05 5.02
N MET A 152 8.58 -6.37 5.32
CA MET A 152 7.95 -6.22 6.63
C MET A 152 7.97 -7.52 7.47
N CYS A 153 8.65 -8.57 7.00
CA CYS A 153 8.69 -9.88 7.64
C CYS A 153 7.29 -10.46 7.89
N MET A 154 6.45 -10.45 6.86
CA MET A 154 5.08 -10.96 6.89
C MET A 154 4.91 -12.07 5.85
N PRO A 155 4.11 -13.13 6.10
CA PRO A 155 3.60 -13.97 5.03
C PRO A 155 2.68 -13.14 4.13
N SER A 156 2.54 -13.53 2.87
CA SER A 156 1.61 -12.89 1.93
C SER A 156 0.73 -13.93 1.24
N PRO A 157 -0.50 -13.57 0.84
CA PRO A 157 -1.25 -14.38 -0.09
C PRO A 157 -0.49 -14.57 -1.40
N SER A 158 -0.68 -15.72 -2.05
CA SER A 158 -0.28 -15.90 -3.45
C SER A 158 -0.99 -14.88 -4.35
N VAL A 159 -0.47 -14.66 -5.56
CA VAL A 159 -1.10 -13.76 -6.54
C VAL A 159 -2.52 -14.26 -6.85
N GLU A 160 -2.68 -15.57 -6.98
CA GLU A 160 -3.94 -16.25 -7.25
C GLU A 160 -4.94 -16.06 -6.11
N GLN A 161 -4.50 -16.24 -4.84
CA GLN A 161 -5.34 -16.00 -3.67
C GLN A 161 -5.79 -14.54 -3.58
N PHE A 162 -4.87 -13.59 -3.82
CA PHE A 162 -5.20 -12.16 -3.80
C PHE A 162 -6.22 -11.80 -4.88
N VAL A 163 -5.98 -12.21 -6.13
CA VAL A 163 -6.89 -11.91 -7.26
C VAL A 163 -8.24 -12.58 -7.03
N HIS A 164 -8.27 -13.83 -6.53
CA HIS A 164 -9.51 -14.50 -6.17
C HIS A 164 -10.29 -13.72 -5.10
N ALA A 165 -9.64 -13.30 -4.01
CA ALA A 165 -10.24 -12.51 -2.94
C ALA A 165 -10.84 -11.19 -3.46
N VAL A 166 -10.12 -10.50 -4.35
CA VAL A 166 -10.59 -9.27 -5.01
C VAL A 166 -11.87 -9.57 -5.80
N LYS A 167 -11.87 -10.60 -6.65
CA LYS A 167 -13.04 -10.99 -7.45
C LYS A 167 -14.25 -11.32 -6.57
N GLN A 168 -14.06 -12.12 -5.52
CA GLN A 168 -15.14 -12.46 -4.57
C GLN A 168 -15.71 -11.20 -3.89
N THR A 169 -14.85 -10.26 -3.50
CA THR A 169 -15.29 -8.99 -2.88
C THR A 169 -16.12 -8.14 -3.85
N VAL A 170 -15.75 -8.09 -5.13
CA VAL A 170 -16.54 -7.39 -6.16
C VAL A 170 -17.90 -8.04 -6.35
N LEU A 171 -17.95 -9.37 -6.52
CA LEU A 171 -19.19 -10.10 -6.76
C LEU A 171 -20.16 -10.00 -5.58
N ALA A 172 -19.66 -10.06 -4.35
CA ALA A 172 -20.46 -9.90 -3.14
C ALA A 172 -21.04 -8.49 -2.99
N ASN A 173 -20.35 -7.47 -3.51
CA ASN A 173 -20.74 -6.06 -3.42
C ASN A 173 -21.19 -5.48 -4.77
N LYS A 174 -21.69 -6.32 -5.68
CA LYS A 174 -21.97 -5.95 -7.08
C LYS A 174 -22.95 -4.78 -7.27
N ARG A 175 -23.87 -4.59 -6.30
CA ARG A 175 -24.83 -3.46 -6.27
C ARG A 175 -24.17 -2.11 -5.94
N TRP A 176 -23.03 -2.15 -5.28
CA TRP A 176 -22.23 -0.98 -4.92
C TRP A 176 -21.24 -0.55 -6.01
N VAL A 177 -21.15 -1.29 -7.12
CA VAL A 177 -20.31 -0.90 -8.25
C VAL A 177 -21.02 0.19 -9.06
N PRO A 178 -20.46 1.42 -9.15
CA PRO A 178 -21.12 2.52 -9.84
C PRO A 178 -21.46 2.17 -11.31
N PRO A 179 -22.53 2.77 -11.85
CA PRO A 179 -22.77 2.78 -13.29
C PRO A 179 -21.59 3.37 -14.06
N GLN A 180 -21.54 3.10 -15.37
CA GLN A 180 -20.50 3.67 -16.22
C GLN A 180 -20.49 5.20 -16.15
N GLY A 181 -19.28 5.77 -16.13
CA GLY A 181 -19.07 7.22 -16.01
C GLY A 181 -19.34 7.81 -14.63
N LYS A 182 -19.89 7.04 -13.68
CA LYS A 182 -20.22 7.55 -12.33
C LYS A 182 -19.16 7.22 -11.27
N GLY A 183 -18.15 6.42 -11.60
CA GLY A 183 -17.05 6.11 -10.69
C GLY A 183 -16.59 4.66 -10.75
N ALA A 184 -16.13 4.15 -9.61
CA ALA A 184 -15.65 2.78 -9.47
C ALA A 184 -15.95 2.22 -8.08
N LEU A 185 -15.94 0.89 -7.94
CA LEU A 185 -15.83 0.27 -6.62
C LEU A 185 -14.35 0.23 -6.25
N TYR A 186 -13.95 1.02 -5.25
CA TYR A 186 -12.58 1.00 -4.74
C TYR A 186 -12.44 -0.15 -3.74
N LEU A 187 -11.42 -0.99 -3.94
CA LEU A 187 -11.09 -2.10 -3.06
C LEU A 187 -9.84 -1.75 -2.24
N ARG A 188 -9.92 -2.02 -0.94
CA ARG A 188 -8.82 -1.85 0.02
C ARG A 188 -8.42 -3.19 0.62
N PRO A 189 -7.48 -3.91 -0.01
CA PRO A 189 -6.80 -5.02 0.63
C PRO A 189 -5.89 -4.51 1.75
N LEU A 190 -5.93 -5.17 2.90
CA LEU A 190 -5.11 -4.94 4.07
C LEU A 190 -4.41 -6.26 4.41
N LEU A 191 -3.14 -6.18 4.82
CA LEU A 191 -2.42 -7.29 5.42
C LEU A 191 -1.85 -6.80 6.75
N ILE A 192 -2.33 -7.35 7.86
CA ILE A 192 -2.02 -6.86 9.21
C ILE A 192 -1.40 -7.97 10.07
N GLY A 193 -0.37 -7.65 10.85
CA GLY A 193 0.13 -8.49 11.93
C GLY A 193 -0.85 -8.48 13.10
N SER A 194 -1.85 -9.37 13.06
CA SER A 194 -2.97 -9.43 13.99
C SER A 194 -2.67 -10.18 15.28
N GLY A 195 -1.60 -10.98 15.30
CA GLY A 195 -1.21 -11.76 16.47
C GLY A 195 -0.69 -10.91 17.63
N ALA A 196 -1.03 -11.32 18.84
CA ALA A 196 -0.61 -10.67 20.09
C ALA A 196 0.90 -10.85 20.32
N ILE A 197 1.65 -9.73 20.40
CA ILE A 197 3.09 -9.74 20.70
C ILE A 197 3.55 -8.41 21.32
N LEU A 198 4.23 -8.49 22.46
CA LEU A 198 4.87 -7.32 23.12
C LEU A 198 6.37 -7.21 22.80
N GLY A 199 7.01 -8.31 22.39
CA GLY A 199 8.39 -8.27 21.93
C GLY A 199 8.49 -7.66 20.54
N LEU A 200 9.59 -6.97 20.26
CA LEU A 200 9.88 -6.50 18.90
C LEU A 200 10.32 -7.68 18.02
N ALA A 201 9.35 -8.36 17.42
CA ALA A 201 9.54 -9.46 16.48
C ALA A 201 8.33 -9.54 15.53
N PRO A 202 8.42 -10.31 14.42
CA PRO A 202 7.26 -10.56 13.57
C PRO A 202 6.07 -11.14 14.34
N ALA A 203 4.86 -10.66 14.03
CA ALA A 203 3.65 -11.17 14.64
C ALA A 203 3.50 -12.70 14.45
N PRO A 204 2.92 -13.42 15.43
CA PRO A 204 2.68 -14.86 15.31
C PRO A 204 1.50 -15.19 14.38
N GLU A 205 0.62 -14.22 14.12
CA GLU A 205 -0.57 -14.37 13.28
C GLU A 205 -0.79 -13.14 12.41
N TYR A 206 -1.40 -13.37 11.25
CA TYR A 206 -1.66 -12.36 10.24
C TYR A 206 -3.07 -12.49 9.70
N THR A 207 -3.68 -11.35 9.40
CA THR A 207 -4.99 -11.28 8.75
C THR A 207 -4.84 -10.51 7.44
N PHE A 208 -5.27 -11.14 6.34
CA PHE A 208 -5.49 -10.48 5.07
C PHE A 208 -6.99 -10.22 4.92
N MET A 209 -7.38 -9.00 4.61
CA MET A 209 -8.79 -8.66 4.42
C MET A 209 -8.98 -7.65 3.30
N ILE A 210 -10.16 -7.65 2.67
CA ILE A 210 -10.52 -6.67 1.66
C ILE A 210 -11.89 -6.10 2.02
N TYR A 211 -11.96 -4.78 2.18
CA TYR A 211 -13.23 -4.06 2.14
C TYR A 211 -13.34 -3.23 0.87
N ALA A 212 -14.56 -2.82 0.54
CA ALA A 212 -14.82 -1.99 -0.63
C ALA A 212 -15.69 -0.78 -0.27
N ALA A 213 -15.57 0.27 -1.09
CA ALA A 213 -16.45 1.44 -1.04
C ALA A 213 -16.68 1.99 -2.46
N PRO A 214 -17.90 2.39 -2.83
CA PRO A 214 -18.14 3.16 -4.05
C PRO A 214 -17.41 4.50 -3.95
N VAL A 215 -16.70 4.86 -5.02
CA VAL A 215 -16.03 6.16 -5.14
C VAL A 215 -16.40 6.82 -6.46
N GLY A 216 -16.61 8.12 -6.42
CA GLY A 216 -16.93 8.90 -7.61
C GLY A 216 -15.74 9.11 -8.54
N THR A 217 -15.99 9.78 -9.65
CA THR A 217 -14.92 10.36 -10.46
C THR A 217 -14.21 11.43 -9.63
N TYR A 218 -12.89 11.30 -9.45
CA TYR A 218 -12.10 12.19 -8.59
C TYR A 218 -12.23 13.68 -8.99
N PHE A 219 -12.56 13.95 -10.26
CA PHE A 219 -12.89 15.29 -10.72
C PHE A 219 -14.26 15.31 -11.40
N LYS A 220 -15.25 15.94 -10.76
CA LYS A 220 -16.62 16.07 -11.30
C LYS A 220 -16.70 16.99 -12.53
N GLU A 221 -15.73 17.90 -12.72
CA GLU A 221 -15.73 18.94 -13.77
C GLU A 221 -14.51 18.83 -14.73
N GLY A 222 -13.95 17.63 -14.90
CA GLY A 222 -12.72 17.41 -15.67
C GLY A 222 -11.45 17.53 -14.81
N MET A 223 -10.30 17.05 -15.31
CA MET A 223 -9.04 16.98 -14.56
C MET A 223 -8.61 18.33 -13.97
N ALA A 224 -9.07 18.66 -12.76
CA ALA A 224 -8.71 19.89 -12.08
C ALA A 224 -7.23 19.81 -11.73
N ALA A 225 -6.46 20.74 -12.30
CA ALA A 225 -5.04 20.78 -12.06
C ALA A 225 -4.75 21.19 -10.62
N ILE A 226 -3.87 20.44 -9.95
CA ILE A 226 -3.55 20.67 -8.54
C ILE A 226 -2.36 21.63 -8.38
N ASN A 227 -2.31 22.31 -7.24
CA ASN A 227 -1.16 23.10 -6.81
C ASN A 227 -0.42 22.38 -5.68
N LEU A 228 0.91 22.33 -5.74
CA LEU A 228 1.75 21.65 -4.75
C LEU A 228 2.70 22.62 -4.06
N LEU A 229 3.03 22.33 -2.81
CA LEU A 229 4.11 22.98 -2.06
C LEU A 229 5.29 22.02 -1.93
N VAL A 230 6.50 22.45 -2.27
CA VAL A 230 7.71 21.68 -1.99
C VAL A 230 7.99 21.72 -0.50
N GLU A 231 8.17 20.55 0.10
CA GLU A 231 8.57 20.40 1.50
C GLU A 231 10.08 20.23 1.63
N GLU A 232 10.68 21.08 2.46
CA GLU A 232 12.14 21.26 2.56
C GLU A 232 12.72 20.61 3.84
N GLU A 233 11.87 20.35 4.85
CA GLU A 233 12.32 19.85 6.16
C GLU A 233 11.80 18.45 6.47
N ILE A 234 10.54 18.15 6.12
CA ILE A 234 9.96 16.83 6.35
C ILE A 234 10.21 15.93 5.13
N HIS A 235 10.90 14.81 5.32
CA HIS A 235 11.14 13.85 4.26
C HIS A 235 10.16 12.67 4.31
N ARG A 236 9.62 12.29 3.16
CA ARG A 236 8.67 11.16 3.02
C ARG A 236 9.32 9.81 3.27
N ALA A 237 10.55 9.66 2.78
CA ALA A 237 11.32 8.44 2.82
C ALA A 237 12.81 8.76 2.89
N MET A 238 13.61 7.74 3.18
CA MET A 238 15.07 7.83 3.22
C MET A 238 15.68 6.53 2.68
N PRO A 239 16.90 6.57 2.09
CA PRO A 239 17.58 5.36 1.64
C PRO A 239 17.70 4.32 2.76
N GLY A 240 17.42 3.05 2.44
CA GLY A 240 17.37 1.94 3.42
C GLY A 240 16.06 1.86 4.23
N GLY A 241 15.21 2.89 4.18
CA GLY A 241 13.90 2.90 4.80
C GLY A 241 12.87 2.02 4.07
N THR A 242 11.58 2.33 4.30
CA THR A 242 10.45 1.58 3.74
C THR A 242 9.72 2.33 2.62
N GLY A 243 10.28 3.43 2.10
CA GLY A 243 9.63 4.32 1.13
C GLY A 243 9.07 3.61 -0.11
N GLY A 244 9.82 2.64 -0.66
CA GLY A 244 9.42 1.80 -1.78
C GLY A 244 8.36 0.72 -1.47
N VAL A 245 7.85 0.68 -0.24
CA VAL A 245 6.85 -0.31 0.22
C VAL A 245 5.55 0.39 0.62
N LYS A 246 4.40 -0.22 0.30
CA LYS A 246 3.08 0.31 0.65
C LYS A 246 2.67 -0.05 2.09
N THR A 247 3.56 0.24 3.04
CA THR A 247 3.36 0.01 4.48
C THR A 247 2.62 1.16 5.13
N ILE A 248 1.81 0.86 6.15
CA ILE A 248 1.09 1.88 6.93
C ILE A 248 2.04 2.86 7.63
N SER A 249 3.25 2.42 7.98
CA SER A 249 4.28 3.22 8.65
C SER A 249 4.73 4.45 7.85
N ASN A 250 4.54 4.44 6.52
CA ASN A 250 4.96 5.55 5.66
C ASN A 250 3.96 6.71 5.59
N TYR A 251 2.71 6.50 6.03
CA TYR A 251 1.62 7.46 5.77
C TYR A 251 1.32 8.37 6.96
N ALA A 252 1.54 7.92 8.20
CA ALA A 252 1.37 8.77 9.37
C ALA A 252 2.42 9.91 9.45
N PRO A 253 3.72 9.69 9.14
CA PRO A 253 4.74 10.73 9.28
C PRO A 253 4.52 11.97 8.38
N VAL A 254 3.84 11.80 7.26
CA VAL A 254 3.62 12.88 6.27
C VAL A 254 2.40 13.75 6.58
N LEU A 255 1.53 13.34 7.51
CA LEU A 255 0.25 14.03 7.77
C LEU A 255 0.44 15.47 8.20
N LYS A 256 1.46 15.78 9.02
CA LYS A 256 1.72 17.14 9.50
C LYS A 256 2.07 18.08 8.34
N ALA A 257 3.01 17.69 7.49
CA ALA A 257 3.39 18.45 6.30
C ALA A 257 2.17 18.68 5.38
N GLN A 258 1.38 17.62 5.14
CA GLN A 258 0.18 17.70 4.31
C GLN A 258 -0.86 18.66 4.90
N MET A 259 -1.12 18.60 6.20
CA MET A 259 -2.07 19.51 6.86
C MET A 259 -1.60 20.97 6.79
N ASP A 260 -0.32 21.22 7.01
CA ASP A 260 0.25 22.56 6.98
C ASP A 260 0.18 23.15 5.55
N ALA A 261 0.50 22.37 4.53
CA ALA A 261 0.34 22.78 3.12
C ALA A 261 -1.13 23.08 2.77
N ARG A 262 -2.07 22.22 3.20
CA ARG A 262 -3.50 22.44 2.98
C ARG A 262 -4.02 23.70 3.67
N SER A 263 -3.55 23.99 4.88
CA SER A 263 -3.90 25.24 5.59
C SER A 263 -3.46 26.51 4.85
N LYS A 264 -2.47 26.39 3.96
CA LYS A 264 -1.95 27.47 3.10
C LYS A 264 -2.58 27.47 1.70
N GLY A 265 -3.58 26.62 1.45
CA GLY A 265 -4.30 26.56 0.17
C GLY A 265 -3.65 25.69 -0.90
N PHE A 266 -2.68 24.82 -0.55
CA PHE A 266 -2.12 23.83 -1.47
C PHE A 266 -2.90 22.52 -1.43
N ALA A 267 -3.00 21.82 -2.55
CA ALA A 267 -3.68 20.53 -2.62
C ALA A 267 -2.91 19.42 -1.89
N ASP A 268 -1.59 19.39 -2.06
CA ASP A 268 -0.70 18.41 -1.43
C ASP A 268 0.75 18.94 -1.35
N VAL A 269 1.61 18.12 -0.75
CA VAL A 269 3.05 18.34 -0.63
C VAL A 269 3.81 17.58 -1.70
N LEU A 270 4.91 18.16 -2.20
CA LEU A 270 5.92 17.50 -3.02
C LEU A 270 7.22 17.35 -2.21
N TYR A 271 7.73 16.12 -2.10
CA TYR A 271 8.89 15.82 -1.28
C TYR A 271 10.20 15.82 -2.07
N LEU A 272 11.24 16.34 -1.44
CA LEU A 272 12.62 16.19 -1.87
C LEU A 272 13.31 15.03 -1.13
N ASP A 273 14.31 14.46 -1.78
CA ASP A 273 15.15 13.40 -1.25
C ASP A 273 15.82 13.83 0.06
N SER A 274 15.95 12.88 0.98
CA SER A 274 16.48 13.16 2.32
C SER A 274 17.99 13.38 2.39
N VAL A 275 18.72 13.17 1.29
CA VAL A 275 20.20 13.16 1.29
C VAL A 275 20.74 14.49 0.75
N HIS A 276 20.29 14.85 -0.44
CA HIS A 276 20.75 16.02 -1.18
C HIS A 276 19.79 17.19 -1.06
N LYS A 277 18.55 16.95 -0.60
CA LYS A 277 17.46 17.94 -0.57
C LYS A 277 17.33 18.66 -1.92
N ARG A 278 17.46 17.90 -3.02
CA ARG A 278 17.51 18.45 -4.39
C ARG A 278 16.68 17.64 -5.37
N TYR A 279 16.65 16.33 -5.21
CA TYR A 279 15.95 15.44 -6.12
C TYR A 279 14.52 15.26 -5.66
N VAL A 280 13.60 15.44 -6.59
CA VAL A 280 12.17 15.31 -6.37
C VAL A 280 11.81 13.83 -6.30
N GLU A 281 10.98 13.47 -5.32
CA GLU A 281 10.56 12.09 -5.09
C GLU A 281 9.09 11.86 -5.47
N GLU A 282 8.17 12.13 -4.55
CA GLU A 282 6.74 11.88 -4.71
C GLU A 282 5.93 13.02 -4.09
N ALA A 283 4.68 13.16 -4.53
CA ALA A 283 3.68 13.81 -3.68
C ALA A 283 3.23 12.84 -2.58
N SER A 284 2.55 13.29 -1.53
CA SER A 284 2.24 12.48 -0.33
C SER A 284 1.70 11.07 -0.61
N SER A 285 0.96 10.88 -1.70
CA SER A 285 0.44 9.56 -2.09
C SER A 285 0.50 9.25 -3.59
N CYS A 286 1.25 10.02 -4.37
CA CYS A 286 1.28 9.91 -5.83
C CYS A 286 2.70 10.06 -6.40
N ASN A 287 3.00 9.29 -7.44
CA ASN A 287 4.25 9.44 -8.19
C ASN A 287 4.20 10.68 -9.08
N LEU A 288 5.36 11.30 -9.35
CA LEU A 288 5.49 12.49 -10.19
C LEU A 288 6.10 12.17 -11.56
N PHE A 289 5.68 12.92 -12.59
CA PHE A 289 6.28 12.97 -13.91
C PHE A 289 6.52 14.42 -14.31
N VAL A 290 7.64 14.66 -15.00
CA VAL A 290 7.97 15.94 -15.64
C VAL A 290 8.12 15.72 -17.14
N VAL A 291 7.67 16.68 -17.93
CA VAL A 291 7.75 16.65 -19.39
C VAL A 291 8.49 17.89 -19.86
N LYS A 292 9.53 17.69 -20.69
CA LYS A 292 10.31 18.80 -21.27
C LYS A 292 10.69 18.47 -22.71
N GLY A 293 10.31 19.34 -23.64
CA GLY A 293 10.72 19.23 -25.05
C GLY A 293 10.35 17.88 -25.70
N GLY A 294 9.26 17.25 -25.27
CA GLY A 294 8.83 15.93 -25.77
C GLY A 294 9.51 14.72 -25.10
N ALA A 295 10.38 14.92 -24.11
CA ALA A 295 10.89 13.88 -23.24
C ALA A 295 10.14 13.85 -21.90
N VAL A 296 9.95 12.65 -21.35
CA VAL A 296 9.29 12.41 -20.07
C VAL A 296 10.32 11.87 -19.08
N ALA A 297 10.40 12.45 -17.89
CA ALA A 297 11.21 11.92 -16.80
C ALA A 297 10.36 11.67 -15.56
N THR A 298 10.72 10.64 -14.80
CA THR A 298 10.11 10.33 -13.50
C THR A 298 11.16 9.77 -12.55
N PRO A 299 11.06 10.05 -11.24
CA PRO A 299 11.96 9.47 -10.23
C PRO A 299 12.03 7.94 -10.35
N ALA A 300 13.26 7.40 -10.42
CA ALA A 300 13.51 5.96 -10.51
C ALA A 300 13.07 5.23 -9.22
N THR A 301 12.52 4.02 -9.34
CA THR A 301 12.06 3.21 -8.19
C THR A 301 13.20 2.48 -7.50
N ALA A 302 14.22 3.23 -7.06
CA ALA A 302 15.40 2.73 -6.38
C ALA A 302 15.37 3.07 -4.88
N GLY A 303 14.49 2.41 -4.13
CA GLY A 303 14.47 2.45 -2.66
C GLY A 303 13.45 3.40 -2.04
N THR A 304 13.48 4.69 -2.38
CA THR A 304 12.60 5.70 -1.75
C THR A 304 11.33 6.01 -2.53
N ILE A 305 11.16 5.50 -3.75
CA ILE A 305 9.96 5.74 -4.56
C ILE A 305 9.09 4.48 -4.58
N LEU A 306 7.80 4.62 -4.26
CA LEU A 306 6.84 3.52 -4.35
C LEU A 306 6.61 3.15 -5.83
N PRO A 307 6.78 1.88 -6.24
CA PRO A 307 6.49 1.45 -7.60
C PRO A 307 4.97 1.41 -7.84
N GLY A 308 4.42 2.55 -8.29
CA GLY A 308 3.01 2.71 -8.62
C GLY A 308 2.58 1.86 -9.82
N VAL A 309 1.45 1.15 -9.70
CA VAL A 309 0.83 0.44 -10.85
C VAL A 309 0.41 1.43 -11.94
N THR A 310 -0.15 2.59 -11.56
CA THR A 310 -0.46 3.68 -12.49
C THR A 310 0.82 4.24 -13.12
N ARG A 311 1.87 4.53 -12.33
CA ARG A 311 3.18 4.98 -12.83
C ARG A 311 3.73 4.03 -13.90
N ARG A 312 3.77 2.73 -13.61
CA ARG A 312 4.21 1.69 -14.56
C ARG A 312 3.40 1.73 -15.85
N SER A 313 2.08 1.77 -15.74
CA SER A 313 1.18 1.80 -16.90
C SER A 313 1.38 3.05 -17.75
N ILE A 314 1.62 4.20 -17.11
CA ILE A 314 1.85 5.48 -17.80
C ILE A 314 3.18 5.49 -18.55
N ILE A 315 4.24 4.92 -17.97
CA ILE A 315 5.52 4.75 -18.67
C ILE A 315 5.32 3.91 -19.94
N GLU A 316 4.59 2.80 -19.85
CA GLU A 316 4.30 1.94 -20.99
C GLU A 316 3.47 2.68 -22.06
N LEU A 317 2.40 3.40 -21.68
CA LEU A 317 1.56 4.16 -22.63
C LEU A 317 2.29 5.34 -23.28
N ALA A 318 3.14 6.05 -22.53
CA ALA A 318 3.92 7.15 -23.07
C ALA A 318 4.93 6.67 -24.11
N ARG A 319 5.60 5.53 -23.85
CA ARG A 319 6.50 4.88 -24.82
C ARG A 319 5.76 4.43 -26.08
N ASP A 320 4.58 3.82 -25.93
CA ASP A 320 3.74 3.44 -27.08
C ASP A 320 3.31 4.67 -27.92
N SER A 321 3.19 5.83 -27.29
CA SER A 321 2.86 7.11 -27.94
C SER A 321 4.08 7.82 -28.53
N GLY A 322 5.25 7.16 -28.57
CA GLY A 322 6.48 7.68 -29.17
C GLY A 322 7.32 8.61 -28.27
N TYR A 323 6.97 8.76 -27.00
CA TYR A 323 7.75 9.58 -26.07
C TYR A 323 8.97 8.82 -25.55
N GLN A 324 10.10 9.51 -25.42
CA GLN A 324 11.23 9.02 -24.65
C GLN A 324 10.90 9.14 -23.16
N VAL A 325 10.98 8.03 -22.42
CA VAL A 325 10.66 7.99 -21.00
C VAL A 325 11.86 7.49 -20.19
N GLU A 326 12.40 8.39 -19.37
CA GLU A 326 13.55 8.16 -18.51
C GLU A 326 13.13 7.98 -17.05
N GLU A 327 13.57 6.87 -16.45
CA GLU A 327 13.48 6.66 -15.01
C GLU A 327 14.83 7.02 -14.40
N ARG A 328 14.94 8.22 -13.83
CA ARG A 328 16.21 8.79 -13.33
C ARG A 328 15.98 9.63 -12.08
N LEU A 329 17.05 10.15 -11.49
CA LEU A 329 16.92 11.25 -10.52
C LEU A 329 16.41 12.50 -11.26
N VAL A 330 15.36 13.11 -10.73
CA VAL A 330 14.77 14.36 -11.24
C VAL A 330 15.11 15.46 -10.26
N SER A 331 15.92 16.42 -10.65
CA SER A 331 16.30 17.54 -9.78
C SER A 331 15.19 18.59 -9.69
N ILE A 332 15.26 19.47 -8.69
CA ILE A 332 14.40 20.65 -8.64
C ILE A 332 14.56 21.53 -9.89
N ASP A 333 15.74 21.57 -10.49
CA ASP A 333 16.02 22.32 -11.73
C ASP A 333 15.29 21.71 -12.94
N ASP A 334 15.26 20.37 -13.02
CA ASP A 334 14.45 19.65 -14.02
C ASP A 334 12.96 19.98 -13.85
N LEU A 335 12.49 20.05 -12.60
CA LEU A 335 11.10 20.33 -12.28
C LEU A 335 10.70 21.75 -12.66
N ILE A 336 11.44 22.77 -12.20
CA ILE A 336 11.09 24.18 -12.44
C ILE A 336 11.18 24.56 -13.92
N SER A 337 11.98 23.83 -14.70
CA SER A 337 12.15 24.06 -16.14
C SER A 337 11.18 23.24 -16.98
N ALA A 338 10.38 22.34 -16.40
CA ALA A 338 9.46 21.47 -17.13
C ALA A 338 8.37 22.27 -17.86
N ASP A 339 7.91 21.77 -19.00
CA ASP A 339 6.78 22.34 -19.73
C ASP A 339 5.44 21.87 -19.13
N GLU A 340 5.42 20.64 -18.61
CA GLU A 340 4.24 20.00 -18.03
C GLU A 340 4.67 19.09 -16.87
N VAL A 341 3.85 19.05 -15.81
CA VAL A 341 4.04 18.20 -14.65
C VAL A 341 2.72 17.51 -14.31
N PHE A 342 2.75 16.23 -13.96
CA PHE A 342 1.57 15.51 -13.52
C PHE A 342 1.88 14.43 -12.49
N CYS A 343 0.89 14.14 -11.65
CA CYS A 343 0.93 13.08 -10.66
C CYS A 343 0.17 11.84 -11.13
N THR A 344 0.55 10.67 -10.61
CA THR A 344 -0.15 9.41 -10.90
C THR A 344 -0.40 8.59 -9.64
N GLY A 345 -1.56 7.93 -9.56
CA GLY A 345 -1.93 7.04 -8.47
C GLY A 345 -3.30 6.38 -8.69
N THR A 346 -3.63 5.30 -7.96
CA THR A 346 -4.92 4.61 -8.14
C THR A 346 -6.11 5.54 -7.82
N ALA A 347 -6.01 6.32 -6.75
CA ALA A 347 -7.09 7.21 -6.31
C ALA A 347 -7.32 8.33 -7.33
N VAL A 348 -6.25 9.07 -7.66
CA VAL A 348 -6.26 10.28 -8.48
C VAL A 348 -6.20 10.03 -10.00
N GLY A 349 -5.81 8.82 -10.43
CA GLY A 349 -5.58 8.50 -11.83
C GLY A 349 -4.30 9.17 -12.34
N VAL A 350 -4.43 9.95 -13.42
CA VAL A 350 -3.42 10.92 -13.88
C VAL A 350 -3.97 12.29 -13.51
N THR A 351 -3.18 13.15 -12.89
CA THR A 351 -3.63 14.46 -12.39
C THR A 351 -2.63 15.53 -12.80
N PRO A 352 -3.05 16.57 -13.55
CA PRO A 352 -2.13 17.62 -13.96
C PRO A 352 -1.76 18.48 -12.75
N VAL A 353 -0.53 18.98 -12.71
CA VAL A 353 -0.09 19.95 -11.72
C VAL A 353 -0.03 21.30 -12.42
N SER A 354 -0.84 22.26 -11.99
CA SER A 354 -0.86 23.61 -12.57
C SER A 354 0.30 24.44 -12.06
N THR A 355 0.57 24.37 -10.75
CA THR A 355 1.65 25.18 -10.14
C THR A 355 2.35 24.45 -9.01
N ILE A 356 3.64 24.73 -8.85
CA ILE A 356 4.45 24.28 -7.71
C ILE A 356 5.08 25.50 -7.06
N THR A 357 4.98 25.60 -5.74
CA THR A 357 5.67 26.64 -4.97
C THR A 357 6.91 26.04 -4.31
N TYR A 358 8.06 26.65 -4.57
CA TYR A 358 9.35 26.30 -3.99
C TYR A 358 10.07 27.57 -3.55
N GLN A 359 10.50 27.62 -2.28
CA GLN A 359 11.19 28.78 -1.68
C GLN A 359 10.47 30.11 -1.92
N GLY A 360 9.14 30.10 -1.72
CA GLY A 360 8.28 31.27 -1.90
C GLY A 360 8.03 31.67 -3.37
N THR A 361 8.68 31.02 -4.33
CA THR A 361 8.48 31.28 -5.77
C THR A 361 7.50 30.27 -6.34
N ARG A 362 6.50 30.76 -7.07
CA ARG A 362 5.49 29.94 -7.75
C ARG A 362 5.92 29.71 -9.20
N TYR A 363 6.00 28.44 -9.59
CA TYR A 363 6.27 27.98 -10.95
C TYR A 363 4.98 27.45 -11.57
N GLU A 364 4.72 27.78 -12.82
CA GLU A 364 3.50 27.40 -13.54
C GLU A 364 3.82 26.42 -14.66
N PHE A 365 2.91 25.47 -14.89
CA PHE A 365 3.06 24.41 -15.86
C PHE A 365 1.84 24.36 -16.79
N ARG A 366 2.07 23.89 -18.02
CA ARG A 366 1.00 23.76 -19.01
C ARG A 366 -0.01 22.69 -18.59
N THR A 367 -1.29 23.05 -18.66
CA THR A 367 -2.45 22.17 -18.44
C THR A 367 -3.45 22.33 -19.60
N GLY A 368 -4.43 21.44 -19.72
CA GLY A 368 -5.48 21.54 -20.75
C GLY A 368 -5.61 20.28 -21.62
N GLU A 369 -6.43 20.36 -22.67
CA GLU A 369 -6.79 19.19 -23.49
C GLU A 369 -5.64 18.66 -24.37
N ASP A 370 -4.72 19.52 -24.79
CA ASP A 370 -3.62 19.15 -25.68
C ASP A 370 -2.41 18.52 -24.96
N THR A 371 -2.44 18.48 -23.63
CA THR A 371 -1.31 18.00 -22.82
C THR A 371 -1.14 16.48 -22.86
N LEU A 372 0.06 16.01 -22.52
CA LEU A 372 0.36 14.59 -22.49
C LEU A 372 -0.43 13.88 -21.37
N SER A 373 -0.51 14.49 -20.19
CA SER A 373 -1.28 14.01 -19.03
C SER A 373 -2.74 13.76 -19.37
N LYS A 374 -3.38 14.65 -20.14
CA LYS A 374 -4.77 14.45 -20.58
C LYS A 374 -4.90 13.26 -21.54
N LYS A 375 -4.02 13.16 -22.55
CA LYS A 375 -4.00 12.03 -23.50
C LYS A 375 -3.81 10.69 -22.79
N LEU A 376 -2.87 10.65 -21.85
CA LEU A 376 -2.58 9.47 -21.04
C LEU A 376 -3.73 9.10 -20.10
N TYR A 377 -4.37 10.09 -19.47
CA TYR A 377 -5.57 9.90 -18.66
C TYR A 377 -6.68 9.23 -19.47
N THR A 378 -7.03 9.82 -20.63
CA THR A 378 -8.09 9.31 -21.50
C THR A 378 -7.80 7.89 -21.96
N THR A 379 -6.56 7.62 -22.37
CA THR A 379 -6.13 6.28 -22.82
C THR A 379 -6.24 5.26 -21.67
N LEU A 380 -5.67 5.58 -20.51
CA LEU A 380 -5.68 4.68 -19.35
C LEU A 380 -7.11 4.37 -18.88
N THR A 381 -7.93 5.39 -18.72
CA THR A 381 -9.32 5.25 -18.24
C THR A 381 -10.20 4.51 -19.25
N SER A 382 -9.98 4.71 -20.55
CA SER A 382 -10.70 3.95 -21.58
C SER A 382 -10.38 2.46 -21.51
N ILE A 383 -9.12 2.08 -21.29
CA ILE A 383 -8.74 0.68 -21.06
C ILE A 383 -9.39 0.16 -19.76
N GLN A 384 -9.29 0.90 -18.66
CA GLN A 384 -9.83 0.50 -17.36
C GLN A 384 -11.35 0.26 -17.39
N MET A 385 -12.09 1.02 -18.18
CA MET A 385 -13.55 0.89 -18.30
C MET A 385 -13.99 -0.05 -19.44
N GLY A 386 -13.05 -0.65 -20.17
CA GLY A 386 -13.35 -1.51 -21.33
C GLY A 386 -13.92 -0.75 -22.53
N LEU A 387 -13.66 0.55 -22.63
CA LEU A 387 -14.06 1.41 -23.77
C LEU A 387 -13.03 1.36 -24.92
N ALA A 388 -11.80 0.93 -24.62
CA ALA A 388 -10.74 0.72 -25.59
C ALA A 388 -10.18 -0.71 -25.47
N GLU A 389 -9.65 -1.21 -26.58
CA GLU A 389 -8.97 -2.51 -26.63
C GLU A 389 -7.77 -2.54 -25.68
N ASP A 390 -7.72 -3.56 -24.83
CA ASP A 390 -6.58 -3.83 -23.96
C ASP A 390 -5.53 -4.69 -24.68
N LYS A 391 -4.63 -4.03 -25.40
CA LYS A 391 -3.54 -4.69 -26.15
C LYS A 391 -2.44 -5.28 -25.28
N LYS A 392 -2.46 -5.04 -23.96
CA LYS A 392 -1.39 -5.44 -23.03
C LYS A 392 -1.85 -6.46 -21.99
N GLY A 393 -3.11 -6.90 -22.03
CA GLY A 393 -3.67 -7.84 -21.06
C GLY A 393 -3.64 -7.30 -19.63
N TRP A 394 -3.90 -6.00 -19.46
CA TRP A 394 -3.97 -5.33 -18.16
C TRP A 394 -5.30 -5.50 -17.43
N THR A 395 -6.36 -5.80 -18.15
CA THR A 395 -7.72 -5.91 -17.62
C THR A 395 -8.06 -7.37 -17.31
N VAL A 396 -8.74 -7.57 -16.18
CA VAL A 396 -9.13 -8.91 -15.72
C VAL A 396 -10.63 -8.90 -15.48
N ALA A 397 -11.35 -9.74 -16.22
CA ALA A 397 -12.79 -9.91 -16.05
C ALA A 397 -13.13 -10.51 -14.67
N VAL A 398 -14.24 -10.04 -14.10
CA VAL A 398 -14.90 -10.63 -12.95
C VAL A 398 -16.25 -11.15 -13.42
N ASP A 399 -16.33 -12.47 -13.51
CA ASP A 399 -17.48 -13.23 -14.00
C ASP A 399 -18.22 -13.92 -12.86
#